data_AF-A0AAQ0TM09-F1
#
_entry.id   AF-A0AAQ0TM09-F1
#
_cell.length_a   1.000
_cell.length_b   1.000
_cell.length_c   1.000
_cell.angle_alpha   90.00
_cell.angle_beta   90.00
_cell.angle_gamma   90.00
#
_symmetry.space_group_name_H-M   'P 1'
#
loop_
_entity.id
_entity.type
_entity.pdbx_description
1 polymer ?
#
loop_
_entity_poly.entity_id
_entity_poly.type
_entity_poly.pdbx_seq_one_letter_code
_entity_poly.pdbx_strand_id
1 'polypeptide(L)'
;MCIYSLIFQYIPHLIVVAFLLMLFLSPIFPDAGIDDISHNVLQISYLKGRIIFAIFILYFYYNAIKNRTIANKIISSLTLFLYPLLLYVMFHAENPINFIPYLISLYLFSGAGEIYVIAIFDVVLVFLLVYLIQRVFEFK
;
A
#
# COMPACT_ATOMS: atom_id res chain seq x y z
N MET A 1 -32.38 -16.35 8.28
CA MET A 1 -31.01 -16.36 8.87
C MET A 1 -29.90 -16.68 7.86
N CYS A 2 -30.11 -17.52 6.84
CA CYS A 2 -29.07 -17.93 5.88
C CYS A 2 -28.58 -16.80 4.93
N ILE A 3 -29.49 -15.93 4.45
CA ILE A 3 -29.16 -14.86 3.48
C ILE A 3 -28.19 -13.83 4.06
N TYR A 4 -28.38 -13.43 5.33
CA TYR A 4 -27.46 -12.51 6.01
C TYR A 4 -26.05 -13.09 6.09
N SER A 5 -25.91 -14.38 6.44
CA SER A 5 -24.61 -15.06 6.51
C SER A 5 -23.89 -15.10 5.16
N LEU A 6 -24.61 -15.30 4.06
CA LEU A 6 -24.07 -15.28 2.71
C LEU A 6 -23.57 -13.89 2.31
N ILE A 7 -24.34 -12.83 2.56
CA ILE A 7 -23.96 -11.46 2.22
C ILE A 7 -22.64 -11.07 2.91
N PHE A 8 -22.49 -11.37 4.21
CA PHE A 8 -21.26 -11.06 4.96
C PHE A 8 -20.00 -11.76 4.41
N GLN A 9 -20.13 -12.92 3.77
CA GLN A 9 -18.98 -13.61 3.16
C GLN A 9 -18.45 -12.89 1.92
N TYR A 10 -19.30 -12.16 1.19
CA TYR A 10 -18.91 -11.44 -0.03
C TYR A 10 -18.38 -10.03 0.23
N ILE A 11 -18.67 -9.42 1.40
CA ILE A 11 -18.22 -8.05 1.72
C ILE A 11 -16.71 -7.84 1.52
N PRO A 12 -15.80 -8.72 2.00
CA PRO A 12 -14.36 -8.56 1.75
C PRO A 12 -14.01 -8.47 0.26
N HIS A 13 -14.68 -9.27 -0.58
CA HIS A 13 -14.46 -9.30 -2.03
C HIS A 13 -14.96 -8.01 -2.68
N LEU A 14 -16.13 -7.50 -2.27
CA LEU A 14 -16.65 -6.22 -2.74
C LEU A 14 -15.71 -5.05 -2.37
N ILE A 15 -15.13 -5.09 -1.17
CA ILE A 15 -14.13 -4.10 -0.74
C ILE A 15 -12.88 -4.15 -1.64
N VAL A 16 -12.38 -5.35 -1.96
CA VAL A 16 -11.25 -5.52 -2.89
C VAL A 16 -11.57 -4.95 -4.27
N VAL A 17 -12.77 -5.23 -4.81
CA VAL A 17 -13.21 -4.67 -6.09
C VAL A 17 -13.28 -3.14 -6.03
N ALA A 18 -13.85 -2.58 -4.97
CA ALA A 18 -13.90 -1.13 -4.78
C ALA A 18 -12.50 -0.51 -4.68
N PHE A 19 -11.57 -1.17 -3.98
CA PHE A 19 -10.17 -0.75 -3.91
C PHE A 19 -9.50 -0.74 -5.29
N LEU A 20 -9.67 -1.80 -6.09
CA LEU A 20 -9.09 -1.86 -7.43
C LEU A 20 -9.69 -0.80 -8.35
N LEU A 21 -11.01 -0.60 -8.30
CA LEU A 21 -11.67 0.47 -9.04
C LEU A 21 -11.11 1.83 -8.64
N MET A 22 -10.97 2.11 -7.34
CA MET A 22 -10.36 3.35 -6.86
C MET A 22 -8.93 3.52 -7.36
N LEU A 23 -8.11 2.47 -7.30
CA LEU A 23 -6.71 2.51 -7.70
C LEU A 23 -6.54 2.78 -9.20
N PHE A 24 -7.39 2.19 -10.05
CA PHE A 24 -7.26 2.33 -11.51
C PHE A 24 -8.05 3.51 -12.09
N LEU A 25 -9.16 3.91 -11.47
CA LEU A 25 -9.99 5.03 -11.93
C LEU A 25 -9.63 6.37 -11.30
N SER A 26 -8.78 6.39 -10.26
CA SER A 26 -8.29 7.65 -9.71
C SER A 26 -7.52 8.45 -10.77
N PRO A 27 -7.60 9.80 -10.74
CA PRO A 27 -6.74 10.65 -11.56
C PRO A 27 -5.27 10.30 -11.38
N ILE A 28 -4.46 10.61 -12.40
CA ILE A 28 -3.00 10.46 -12.31
C ILE A 28 -2.47 11.58 -11.41
N PHE A 29 -1.69 11.21 -10.39
CA PHE A 29 -1.02 12.13 -9.47
C PHE A 29 0.50 12.03 -9.67
N PRO A 30 1.08 12.75 -10.64
CA PRO A 30 2.49 12.57 -11.03
C PRO A 30 3.49 12.83 -9.90
N ASP A 31 3.11 13.63 -8.90
CA ASP A 31 3.96 14.02 -7.77
C ASP A 31 3.55 13.34 -6.46
N ALA A 32 2.80 12.24 -6.51
CA ALA A 32 2.45 11.52 -5.30
C ALA A 32 2.27 9.99 -5.40
N GLY A 33 2.69 9.32 -4.34
CA GLY A 33 2.38 7.91 -4.07
C GLY A 33 2.85 6.97 -5.18
N ILE A 34 1.95 6.09 -5.61
CA ILE A 34 2.28 5.03 -6.58
C ILE A 34 2.67 5.62 -7.94
N ASP A 35 2.03 6.70 -8.39
CA ASP A 35 2.24 7.26 -9.73
C ASP A 35 3.62 7.91 -9.85
N ASP A 36 4.04 8.64 -8.82
CA ASP A 36 5.38 9.25 -8.72
C ASP A 36 6.49 8.18 -8.66
N ILE A 37 6.33 7.19 -7.76
CA ILE A 37 7.26 6.04 -7.70
C ILE A 37 7.37 5.35 -9.06
N SER A 38 6.26 5.23 -9.78
CA SER A 38 6.24 4.54 -11.07
C SER A 38 6.98 5.32 -12.15
N HIS A 39 6.74 6.62 -12.25
CA HIS A 39 7.29 7.45 -13.31
C HIS A 39 8.71 7.93 -13.01
N ASN A 40 8.93 8.48 -11.82
CA ASN A 40 10.18 9.15 -11.45
C ASN A 40 11.23 8.18 -10.89
N VAL A 41 10.81 7.10 -10.21
CA VAL A 41 11.75 6.10 -9.66
C VAL A 41 11.93 4.93 -10.62
N LEU A 42 10.83 4.27 -10.99
CA LEU A 42 10.90 3.03 -11.78
C LEU A 42 10.97 3.26 -13.30
N GLN A 43 10.75 4.50 -13.76
CA GLN A 43 10.76 4.86 -15.19
C GLN A 43 9.79 4.01 -16.05
N ILE A 44 8.63 3.68 -15.49
CA ILE A 44 7.56 2.95 -16.16
C ILE A 44 6.30 3.80 -16.28
N SER A 45 5.33 3.36 -17.10
CA SER A 45 4.05 4.06 -17.21
C SER A 45 3.23 3.92 -15.93
N TYR A 46 2.45 4.95 -15.59
CA TYR A 46 1.57 4.98 -14.41
C TYR A 46 0.71 3.73 -14.28
N LEU A 47 0.07 3.29 -15.39
CA LEU A 47 -0.76 2.09 -15.40
C LEU A 47 0.03 0.83 -15.03
N LYS A 48 1.24 0.63 -15.57
CA LYS A 48 2.10 -0.52 -15.23
C LYS A 48 2.47 -0.49 -13.76
N GLY A 49 2.80 0.69 -13.25
CA GLY A 49 3.05 0.95 -11.84
C GLY A 49 1.90 0.54 -10.93
N ARG A 50 0.69 1.06 -11.21
CA ARG A 50 -0.54 0.71 -10.48
C ARG A 50 -0.82 -0.78 -10.51
N ILE A 51 -0.61 -1.46 -11.64
CA ILE A 51 -0.75 -2.92 -11.75
C ILE A 51 0.23 -3.64 -10.82
N ILE A 52 1.51 -3.26 -10.86
CA ILE A 52 2.56 -3.87 -10.02
C ILE A 52 2.22 -3.69 -8.53
N PHE A 53 1.89 -2.47 -8.11
CA PHE A 53 1.51 -2.20 -6.73
C PHE A 53 0.21 -2.92 -6.32
N ALA A 54 -0.79 -2.99 -7.20
CA ALA A 54 -2.00 -3.77 -6.95
C ALA A 54 -1.66 -5.24 -6.65
N ILE A 55 -0.80 -5.86 -7.46
CA ILE A 55 -0.37 -7.25 -7.27
C ILE A 55 0.31 -7.42 -5.91
N PHE A 56 1.25 -6.55 -5.55
CA PHE A 56 1.93 -6.61 -4.25
C PHE A 56 0.95 -6.43 -3.08
N ILE A 57 0.10 -5.40 -3.13
CA ILE A 57 -0.89 -5.12 -2.07
C ILE A 57 -1.84 -6.31 -1.90
N LEU A 58 -2.36 -6.86 -3.01
CA LEU A 58 -3.27 -8.02 -2.97
C LEU A 58 -2.58 -9.27 -2.43
N TYR A 59 -1.31 -9.50 -2.75
CA TYR A 59 -0.54 -10.61 -2.22
C TYR A 59 -0.40 -10.53 -0.70
N PHE A 60 -0.02 -9.37 -0.17
CA PHE A 60 0.08 -9.15 1.28
C PHE A 60 -1.28 -9.25 1.96
N TYR A 61 -2.31 -8.64 1.39
CA TYR A 61 -3.68 -8.73 1.89
C TYR A 61 -4.19 -10.17 1.96
N TYR A 62 -4.05 -10.96 0.89
CA TYR A 62 -4.49 -12.35 0.87
C TYR A 62 -3.82 -13.17 1.98
N ASN A 63 -2.50 -12.99 2.15
CA ASN A 63 -1.75 -13.67 3.20
C ASN A 63 -2.22 -13.29 4.61
N ALA A 64 -2.60 -12.02 4.82
CA ALA A 64 -3.11 -11.56 6.12
C ALA A 64 -4.50 -12.15 6.44
N ILE A 65 -5.38 -12.27 5.45
CA ILE A 65 -6.80 -12.58 5.73
C ILE A 65 -7.19 -14.05 5.60
N LYS A 66 -6.37 -14.90 4.95
CA LYS A 66 -6.74 -16.29 4.61
C LYS A 66 -7.25 -17.12 5.79
N ASN A 67 -6.67 -16.94 6.97
CA ASN A 67 -6.99 -17.72 8.17
C ASN A 67 -7.88 -16.99 9.19
N ARG A 68 -8.47 -15.84 8.80
CA ARG A 68 -9.27 -14.99 9.71
C ARG A 68 -10.76 -15.32 9.65
N THR A 69 -11.48 -15.00 10.73
CA THR A 69 -12.94 -15.02 10.79
C THR A 69 -13.54 -13.98 9.82
N ILE A 70 -14.82 -14.14 9.45
CA ILE A 70 -15.48 -13.22 8.50
C ILE A 70 -15.44 -11.77 8.99
N ALA A 71 -15.70 -11.51 10.27
CA ALA A 71 -15.62 -10.17 10.85
C ALA A 71 -14.22 -9.56 10.70
N ASN A 72 -13.19 -10.31 11.04
CA ASN A 72 -11.80 -9.85 10.93
C ASN A 72 -11.37 -9.69 9.47
N LYS A 73 -11.91 -10.48 8.53
CA LYS A 73 -11.71 -10.27 7.09
C LYS A 73 -12.26 -8.92 6.64
N ILE A 74 -13.45 -8.52 7.09
CA ILE A 74 -14.04 -7.22 6.73
C ILE A 74 -13.16 -6.07 7.24
N ILE A 75 -12.78 -6.09 8.52
CA ILE A 75 -11.89 -5.07 9.11
C ILE A 75 -10.55 -5.02 8.38
N SER A 76 -9.93 -6.17 8.14
CA SER A 76 -8.65 -6.25 7.43
C SER A 76 -8.77 -5.76 5.98
N SER A 77 -9.92 -5.95 5.33
CA SER A 77 -10.15 -5.47 3.97
C SER A 77 -10.20 -3.95 3.88
N LEU A 78 -10.72 -3.28 4.90
CA LEU A 78 -10.70 -1.81 4.96
C LEU A 78 -9.27 -1.26 5.01
N THR A 79 -8.30 -2.04 5.50
CA THR A 79 -6.89 -1.60 5.52
C THR A 79 -6.26 -1.52 4.12
N LEU A 80 -6.89 -2.08 3.08
CA LEU A 80 -6.42 -1.94 1.69
C LEU A 80 -6.30 -0.47 1.27
N PHE A 81 -7.23 0.37 1.71
CA PHE A 81 -7.23 1.80 1.39
C PHE A 81 -6.13 2.58 2.12
N LEU A 82 -5.52 2.00 3.14
CA LEU A 82 -4.40 2.63 3.84
C LEU A 82 -3.11 2.60 3.01
N TYR A 83 -2.90 1.59 2.15
CA TYR A 83 -1.70 1.51 1.31
C TYR A 83 -1.49 2.75 0.43
N PRO A 84 -2.42 3.12 -0.47
CA PRO A 84 -2.24 4.28 -1.32
C PRO A 84 -2.17 5.58 -0.50
N LEU A 85 -2.95 5.69 0.58
CA LEU A 85 -2.95 6.86 1.45
C LEU A 85 -1.61 7.05 2.17
N LEU A 86 -1.05 5.99 2.75
CA LEU A 86 0.22 6.04 3.45
C LEU A 86 1.39 6.24 2.48
N LEU A 87 1.35 5.62 1.29
CA LEU A 87 2.36 5.87 0.25
C LEU A 87 2.33 7.34 -0.20
N TYR A 88 1.15 7.95 -0.32
CA TYR A 88 1.01 9.37 -0.59
C TYR A 88 1.68 10.22 0.50
N VAL A 89 1.39 9.94 1.78
CA VAL A 89 1.92 10.72 2.91
C VAL A 89 3.43 10.54 3.07
N MET A 90 3.93 9.31 2.89
CA MET A 90 5.34 9.00 3.11
C MET A 90 6.23 9.52 1.99
N PHE A 91 5.79 9.38 0.74
CA PHE A 91 6.61 9.67 -0.44
C PHE A 91 6.62 11.16 -0.83
N HIS A 92 5.87 12.02 -0.13
CA HIS A 92 5.96 13.46 -0.39
C HIS A 92 7.30 14.01 0.12
N ALA A 93 7.97 14.81 -0.73
CA ALA A 93 9.35 15.27 -0.55
C ALA A 93 9.62 16.09 0.73
N GLU A 94 8.59 16.41 1.51
CA GLU A 94 8.68 17.13 2.79
C GLU A 94 8.41 16.25 4.02
N ASN A 95 8.38 14.92 3.87
CA ASN A 95 8.25 14.04 5.03
C ASN A 95 9.57 14.01 5.84
N PRO A 96 9.59 14.46 7.11
CA PRO A 96 10.81 14.51 7.91
C PRO A 96 11.41 13.12 8.20
N ILE A 97 10.62 12.05 8.07
CA ILE A 97 11.10 10.68 8.20
C ILE A 97 12.09 10.32 7.07
N ASN A 98 11.98 10.95 5.90
CA ASN A 98 12.81 10.69 4.72
C ASN A 98 14.27 11.14 4.93
N PHE A 99 14.56 11.87 6.01
CA PHE A 99 15.92 12.12 6.49
C PHE A 99 16.70 10.81 6.74
N ILE A 100 16.04 9.75 7.20
CA ILE A 100 16.68 8.44 7.46
C ILE A 100 17.23 7.84 6.15
N PRO A 101 16.41 7.55 5.12
CA PRO A 101 16.91 7.05 3.85
C PRO A 101 17.84 8.03 3.12
N TYR A 102 17.64 9.35 3.30
CA TYR A 102 18.57 10.36 2.80
C TYR A 102 19.99 10.19 3.36
N LEU A 103 20.13 10.07 4.69
CA LEU A 103 21.44 9.83 5.31
C LEU A 103 22.06 8.52 4.81
N ILE A 104 21.27 7.45 4.71
CA ILE A 104 21.75 6.16 4.19
C ILE A 104 22.29 6.34 2.76
N SER A 105 21.58 7.09 1.91
CA SER A 105 22.05 7.40 0.56
C SER A 105 23.36 8.18 0.56
N LEU A 106 23.46 9.20 1.41
CA LEU A 106 24.67 10.03 1.53
C LEU A 106 25.88 9.21 1.97
N TYR A 107 25.72 8.35 2.98
CA TYR A 107 26.83 7.56 3.53
C TYR A 107 27.24 6.39 2.63
N LEU A 108 26.29 5.66 2.05
CA LEU A 108 26.58 4.44 1.29
C LEU A 108 26.81 4.69 -0.20
N PHE A 109 26.17 5.71 -0.76
CA PHE A 109 26.19 5.99 -2.20
C PHE A 109 26.69 7.40 -2.53
N SER A 110 27.24 8.14 -1.55
CA SER A 110 27.66 9.54 -1.75
C SER A 110 26.52 10.43 -2.27
N GLY A 111 25.27 10.10 -1.93
CA GLY A 111 24.07 10.77 -2.40
C GLY A 111 23.58 10.31 -3.77
N ALA A 112 24.36 9.51 -4.51
CA ALA A 112 23.94 8.97 -5.79
C ALA A 112 22.85 7.92 -5.58
N GLY A 113 21.61 8.26 -5.95
CA GLY A 113 20.46 7.36 -5.83
C GLY A 113 19.54 7.64 -4.65
N GLU A 114 19.62 8.83 -4.06
CA GLU A 114 18.71 9.33 -3.01
C GLU A 114 17.24 8.95 -3.26
N ILE A 115 16.72 9.28 -4.44
CA ILE A 115 15.32 9.04 -4.82
C ILE A 115 14.95 7.54 -4.74
N TYR A 116 15.85 6.64 -5.14
CA TYR A 116 15.62 5.19 -5.08
C TYR A 116 15.63 4.67 -3.65
N VAL A 117 16.57 5.13 -2.82
CA VAL A 117 16.70 4.71 -1.42
C VAL A 117 15.49 5.17 -0.62
N ILE A 118 15.03 6.40 -0.83
CA ILE A 118 13.81 6.95 -0.22
C ILE A 118 12.59 6.14 -0.66
N ALA A 119 12.42 5.91 -1.96
CA ALA A 119 11.26 5.17 -2.48
C ALA A 119 11.17 3.74 -1.93
N ILE A 120 12.30 3.02 -1.89
CA ILE A 120 12.33 1.66 -1.33
C ILE A 120 12.01 1.69 0.17
N PHE A 121 12.60 2.64 0.91
CA PHE A 121 12.35 2.78 2.34
C PHE A 121 10.87 3.04 2.64
N ASP A 122 10.25 3.99 1.93
CA ASP A 122 8.85 4.35 2.15
C ASP A 122 7.91 3.20 1.80
N VAL A 123 8.15 2.50 0.68
CA VAL A 123 7.36 1.32 0.32
C VAL A 123 7.47 0.25 1.39
N VAL A 124 8.68 -0.08 1.84
CA VAL A 124 8.88 -1.09 2.89
C VAL A 124 8.21 -0.67 4.20
N LEU A 125 8.35 0.60 4.59
CA LEU A 125 7.77 1.14 5.81
C LEU A 125 6.24 1.08 5.78
N VAL A 126 5.61 1.47 4.66
CA VAL A 126 4.15 1.41 4.52
C VAL A 126 3.64 -0.03 4.64
N PHE A 127 4.28 -0.99 3.97
CA PHE A 127 3.88 -2.39 4.06
C PHE A 127 4.04 -2.93 5.49
N LEU A 128 5.11 -2.54 6.18
CA LEU A 128 5.34 -2.92 7.58
C LEU A 128 4.30 -2.29 8.53
N LEU A 129 3.98 -1.01 8.36
CA LEU A 129 2.96 -0.31 9.15
C LEU A 129 1.58 -0.95 8.98
N VAL A 130 1.16 -1.20 7.73
CA VAL A 130 -0.14 -1.84 7.49
C VAL A 130 -0.16 -3.27 8.04
N TYR A 131 0.94 -4.01 7.91
CA TYR A 131 1.05 -5.34 8.52
C TYR A 131 0.92 -5.29 10.05
N LEU A 132 1.58 -4.34 10.71
CA LEU A 132 1.45 -4.15 12.16
C LEU A 132 0.01 -3.79 12.56
N ILE A 133 -0.63 -2.87 11.83
CA ILE A 133 -2.03 -2.51 12.04
C ILE A 133 -2.93 -3.75 11.93
N GLN A 134 -2.73 -4.57 10.89
CA GLN A 134 -3.50 -5.79 10.69
C GLN A 134 -3.28 -6.82 11.81
N ARG A 135 -2.10 -6.87 12.42
CA ARG A 135 -1.80 -7.72 13.58
C ARG A 135 -2.43 -7.20 14.87
N VAL A 136 -2.40 -5.89 15.08
CA VAL A 136 -3.05 -5.25 16.23
C VAL A 136 -4.56 -5.48 16.18
N PHE A 137 -5.21 -5.38 15.02
CA PHE A 137 -6.65 -5.67 14.90
C PHE A 137 -7.01 -7.17 14.94
N GLU A 138 -6.04 -8.05 15.18
CA GLU A 138 -6.25 -9.50 15.31
C GLU A 138 -6.64 -9.91 16.75
N PHE A 139 -6.98 -8.97 17.64
CA PHE A 139 -7.37 -9.29 19.03
C PHE A 139 -8.59 -10.22 19.08
N LYS A 140 -8.38 -11.32 19.80
CA LYS A 140 -9.34 -12.38 20.15
C LYS A 140 -10.47 -11.85 21.02
#